data_AF-A0A9E7IX24-F1
#
_entry.id   AF-A0A9E7IX24-F1
#
_cell.length_a   1.000
_cell.length_b   1.000
_cell.length_c   1.000
_cell.angle_alpha   90.00
_cell.angle_beta   90.00
_cell.angle_gamma   90.00
#
_symmetry.space_group_name_H-M   'P 1'
#
loop_
_entity.id
_entity.type
_entity.pdbx_description
1 polymer ?
#
loop_
_entity_poly.entity_id
_entity_poly.type
_entity_poly.pdbx_seq_one_letter_code
_entity_poly.pdbx_strand_id
1 'polypeptide(L)'
;MKASVVTPNYNGKKFLKTYFDSLNRNKDSVGEVILVDNGSTDGSIEFIKDYSKNLDFPVIMIRNVENLGFAKAVNQGILKSNYDYIFSLNNDTEVEKGAVKSLMDLISSDEDIFSVASKMVKFDNKTLIDDAGDEYNILAWTKKTGENQPAENYDEIYEIFSSCAGAAMYNKAILNKIGLFDENFFAYMEDVDLSYRAKINGYKNLFCPDSVVYHIGSATSGSRYNKFKVKLAARNNVWTVYKNFPVPQKILNFIFLFLGFLIKYLFFVKKGFGKTYLEGLKEGLKTRNKIDKVKFNRKNTGNYFKIEWKLIVNTFKFLKK
;
A
#
# COMPACT_ATOMS: atom_id res chain seq x y z
N MET A 1 -15.74 2.37 18.57
CA MET A 1 -15.63 1.86 17.17
C MET A 1 -14.55 0.80 17.14
N LYS A 2 -14.64 -0.16 16.22
CA LYS A 2 -13.60 -1.18 16.01
C LYS A 2 -13.35 -1.36 14.52
N ALA A 3 -12.16 -1.83 14.15
CA ALA A 3 -11.76 -2.11 12.78
C ALA A 3 -11.57 -3.61 12.53
N SER A 4 -11.78 -4.04 11.29
CA SER A 4 -11.33 -5.35 10.80
C SER A 4 -9.86 -5.20 10.38
N VAL A 5 -8.95 -5.94 11.02
CA VAL A 5 -7.56 -6.00 10.58
C VAL A 5 -7.45 -7.08 9.52
N VAL A 6 -6.90 -6.75 8.35
CA VAL A 6 -6.73 -7.68 7.23
C VAL A 6 -5.24 -7.86 6.97
N THR A 7 -4.78 -9.11 7.03
CA THR A 7 -3.35 -9.41 6.97
C THR A 7 -3.06 -10.57 6.03
N PRO A 8 -2.34 -10.35 4.93
CA PRO A 8 -1.80 -11.44 4.14
C PRO A 8 -0.60 -12.06 4.85
N ASN A 9 -0.48 -13.39 4.81
CA ASN A 9 0.63 -14.13 5.37
C ASN A 9 1.25 -15.04 4.30
N TYR A 10 2.58 -15.02 4.17
CA TYR A 10 3.32 -15.95 3.33
C TYR A 10 4.70 -16.22 3.95
N ASN A 11 4.88 -17.43 4.51
CA ASN A 11 6.09 -17.85 5.22
C ASN A 11 6.56 -16.84 6.27
N GLY A 12 5.61 -16.35 7.08
CA GLY A 12 5.80 -15.27 8.04
C GLY A 12 5.83 -15.68 9.50
N LYS A 13 5.90 -16.98 9.84
CA LYS A 13 5.75 -17.50 11.20
C LYS A 13 6.60 -16.76 12.24
N LYS A 14 7.85 -16.45 11.88
CA LYS A 14 8.80 -15.74 12.75
C LYS A 14 8.34 -14.37 13.23
N PHE A 15 7.39 -13.73 12.54
CA PHE A 15 6.87 -12.40 12.89
C PHE A 15 5.56 -12.44 13.68
N LEU A 16 4.81 -13.54 13.56
CA LEU A 16 3.43 -13.61 14.02
C LEU A 16 3.28 -13.38 15.53
N LYS A 17 4.25 -13.80 16.34
CA LYS A 17 4.20 -13.56 17.80
C LYS A 17 4.19 -12.05 18.10
N THR A 18 5.19 -11.31 17.62
CA THR A 18 5.30 -9.86 17.82
C THR A 18 4.08 -9.13 17.26
N TYR A 19 3.65 -9.52 16.06
CA TYR A 19 2.46 -9.00 15.40
C TYR A 19 1.20 -9.14 16.28
N PHE A 20 0.88 -10.37 16.72
CA PHE A 20 -0.33 -10.62 17.51
C PHE A 20 -0.25 -9.98 18.90
N ASP A 21 0.91 -10.02 19.57
CA ASP A 21 1.11 -9.35 20.86
C ASP A 21 0.82 -7.85 20.75
N SER A 22 1.27 -7.22 19.67
CA SER A 22 1.07 -5.79 19.43
C SER A 22 -0.39 -5.41 19.13
N LEU A 23 -1.12 -6.28 18.42
CA LEU A 23 -2.55 -6.09 18.21
C LEU A 23 -3.35 -6.34 19.48
N ASN A 24 -2.94 -7.29 20.34
CA ASN A 24 -3.63 -7.54 21.60
C ASN A 24 -3.55 -6.33 22.55
N ARG A 25 -2.45 -5.55 22.47
CA ARG A 25 -2.35 -4.25 23.17
C ARG A 25 -3.35 -3.19 22.64
N ASN A 26 -3.92 -3.40 21.46
CA ASN A 26 -4.90 -2.55 20.79
C ASN A 26 -6.32 -3.17 20.73
N LYS A 27 -6.60 -4.21 21.54
CA LYS A 27 -7.85 -5.02 21.50
C LYS A 27 -9.17 -4.24 21.57
N ASP A 28 -9.17 -3.07 22.21
CA ASP A 28 -10.37 -2.24 22.33
C ASP A 28 -10.78 -1.63 20.98
N SER A 29 -9.81 -1.48 20.06
CA SER A 29 -9.99 -0.95 18.71
C SER A 29 -9.97 -2.03 17.62
N VAL A 30 -9.54 -3.25 17.95
CA VAL A 30 -9.50 -4.40 17.03
C VAL A 30 -10.78 -5.22 17.20
N GLY A 31 -11.59 -5.29 16.15
CA GLY A 31 -12.84 -6.04 16.11
C GLY A 31 -12.65 -7.51 15.76
N GLU A 32 -11.77 -7.77 14.80
CA GLU A 32 -11.39 -9.08 14.32
C GLU A 32 -10.08 -8.97 13.53
N VAL A 33 -9.37 -10.08 13.39
CA VAL A 33 -8.24 -10.20 12.46
C VAL A 33 -8.58 -11.24 11.41
N ILE A 34 -8.68 -10.84 10.14
CA ILE A 34 -8.77 -11.76 9.01
C ILE A 34 -7.38 -11.99 8.45
N LEU A 35 -6.83 -13.17 8.72
CA LEU A 35 -5.52 -13.58 8.25
C LEU A 35 -5.67 -14.48 7.02
N VAL A 36 -5.09 -14.04 5.91
CA VAL A 36 -5.14 -14.75 4.62
C VAL A 36 -3.79 -15.37 4.33
N ASP A 37 -3.70 -16.69 4.54
CA ASP A 37 -2.49 -17.46 4.29
C ASP A 37 -2.35 -17.83 2.81
N ASN A 38 -1.27 -17.39 2.18
CA ASN A 38 -0.98 -17.52 0.75
C ASN A 38 -0.16 -18.78 0.44
N GLY A 39 -0.52 -19.92 1.04
CA GLY A 39 0.17 -21.19 0.85
C GLY A 39 1.50 -21.28 1.60
N SER A 40 1.53 -20.90 2.89
CA SER A 40 2.74 -21.01 3.70
C SER A 40 3.11 -22.46 4.00
N THR A 41 4.40 -22.73 4.10
CA THR A 41 4.98 -24.06 4.41
C THR A 41 5.87 -24.05 5.65
N ASP A 42 5.95 -22.92 6.35
CA ASP A 42 6.82 -22.70 7.52
C ASP A 42 6.15 -23.03 8.86
N GLY A 43 4.95 -23.61 8.84
CA GLY A 43 4.15 -23.88 10.03
C GLY A 43 3.41 -22.66 10.59
N SER A 44 3.20 -21.59 9.78
CA SER A 44 2.39 -20.43 10.15
C SER A 44 0.98 -20.82 10.57
N ILE A 45 0.33 -21.74 9.84
CA ILE A 45 -1.06 -22.12 10.07
C ILE A 45 -1.26 -22.71 11.47
N GLU A 46 -0.41 -23.65 11.85
CA GLU A 46 -0.45 -24.31 13.17
C GLU A 46 -0.20 -23.28 14.27
N PHE A 47 0.81 -22.42 14.08
CA PHE A 47 1.09 -21.34 15.02
C PHE A 47 -0.13 -20.44 15.23
N ILE A 48 -0.79 -19.98 14.17
CA ILE A 48 -1.95 -19.06 14.27
C ILE A 48 -3.12 -19.75 14.98
N LYS A 49 -3.40 -21.02 14.66
CA LYS A 49 -4.49 -21.78 15.30
C LYS A 49 -4.32 -21.89 16.80
N ASP A 50 -3.10 -22.09 17.27
CA ASP A 50 -2.82 -22.19 18.70
C ASP A 50 -2.73 -20.83 19.37
N TYR A 51 -2.06 -19.86 18.73
CA TYR A 51 -1.87 -18.52 19.30
C TYR A 51 -3.17 -17.73 19.45
N SER A 52 -4.08 -17.87 18.47
CA SER A 52 -5.35 -17.13 18.44
C SER A 52 -6.27 -17.42 19.61
N LYS A 53 -6.10 -18.56 20.31
CA LYS A 53 -6.85 -18.93 21.51
C LYS A 53 -6.60 -17.99 22.70
N ASN A 54 -5.48 -17.26 22.68
CA ASN A 54 -5.05 -16.36 23.75
C ASN A 54 -5.32 -14.89 23.45
N LEU A 55 -6.04 -14.57 22.37
CA LEU A 55 -6.30 -13.21 21.93
C LEU A 55 -7.69 -12.73 22.34
N ASP A 56 -7.80 -11.44 22.62
CA ASP A 56 -9.05 -10.79 23.04
C ASP A 56 -9.97 -10.41 21.85
N PHE A 57 -9.67 -10.91 20.66
CA PHE A 57 -10.44 -10.72 19.44
C PHE A 57 -10.42 -12.00 18.57
N PRO A 58 -11.45 -12.24 17.75
CA PRO A 58 -11.48 -13.40 16.87
C PRO A 58 -10.43 -13.29 15.75
N VAL A 59 -9.80 -14.42 15.44
CA VAL A 59 -8.94 -14.57 14.25
C VAL A 59 -9.64 -15.48 13.25
N ILE A 60 -9.95 -14.94 12.07
CA ILE A 60 -10.57 -15.65 10.96
C ILE A 60 -9.48 -15.97 9.94
N MET A 61 -9.29 -17.26 9.64
CA MET A 61 -8.26 -17.70 8.71
C MET A 61 -8.85 -18.04 7.35
N ILE A 62 -8.31 -17.46 6.28
CA ILE A 62 -8.54 -17.88 4.89
C ILE A 62 -7.25 -18.55 4.40
N ARG A 63 -7.36 -19.70 3.75
CA ARG A 63 -6.19 -20.49 3.30
C ARG A 63 -6.24 -20.67 1.80
N ASN A 64 -5.25 -20.11 1.12
CA ASN A 64 -4.99 -20.37 -0.30
C ASN A 64 -4.00 -21.54 -0.44
N VAL A 65 -4.12 -22.28 -1.54
CA VAL A 65 -3.21 -23.41 -1.85
C VAL A 65 -1.85 -22.91 -2.33
N GLU A 66 -1.83 -21.75 -2.97
CA GLU A 66 -0.64 -21.12 -3.54
C GLU A 66 -0.62 -19.62 -3.24
N ASN A 67 0.51 -18.96 -3.55
CA ASN A 67 0.64 -17.53 -3.36
C ASN A 67 -0.08 -16.76 -4.47
N LEU A 68 -1.25 -16.23 -4.12
CA LEU A 68 -2.11 -15.44 -5.03
C LEU A 68 -1.72 -13.95 -5.11
N GLY A 69 -0.69 -13.52 -4.38
CA GLY A 69 -0.27 -12.13 -4.28
C GLY A 69 -0.94 -11.38 -3.14
N PHE A 70 -0.43 -10.18 -2.88
CA PHE A 70 -0.93 -9.26 -1.86
C PHE A 70 -2.35 -8.78 -2.18
N ALA A 71 -2.58 -8.25 -3.38
CA ALA A 71 -3.86 -7.63 -3.74
C ALA A 71 -5.04 -8.59 -3.59
N LYS A 72 -4.90 -9.81 -4.10
CA LYS A 72 -5.95 -10.84 -4.01
C LYS A 72 -6.17 -11.32 -2.57
N ALA A 73 -5.10 -11.55 -1.81
CA ALA A 73 -5.21 -11.96 -0.41
C ALA A 73 -5.89 -10.89 0.44
N VAL A 74 -5.51 -9.63 0.28
CA VAL A 74 -6.14 -8.52 1.01
C VAL A 74 -7.59 -8.36 0.60
N ASN A 75 -7.94 -8.49 -0.68
CA ASN A 75 -9.34 -8.47 -1.13
C ASN A 75 -10.18 -9.57 -0.48
N GLN A 76 -9.67 -10.81 -0.39
CA GLN A 76 -10.36 -11.90 0.31
C GLN A 76 -10.66 -11.54 1.77
N GLY A 77 -9.70 -10.89 2.45
CA GLY A 77 -9.90 -10.40 3.81
C GLY A 77 -10.91 -9.26 3.91
N ILE A 78 -10.84 -8.26 3.02
CA ILE A 78 -11.80 -7.16 2.95
C ILE A 78 -13.21 -7.69 2.74
N LEU A 79 -13.40 -8.64 1.82
CA LEU A 79 -14.73 -9.22 1.54
C LEU A 79 -15.30 -10.01 2.72
N LYS A 80 -14.44 -10.57 3.58
CA LYS A 80 -14.83 -11.31 4.77
C LYS A 80 -15.05 -10.42 6.01
N SER A 81 -14.57 -9.18 5.97
CA SER A 81 -14.64 -8.24 7.09
C SER A 81 -16.07 -7.86 7.48
N ASN A 82 -16.27 -7.57 8.76
CA ASN A 82 -17.56 -7.20 9.36
C ASN A 82 -17.66 -5.73 9.77
N TYR A 83 -16.55 -5.00 9.83
CA TYR A 83 -16.52 -3.61 10.30
C TYR A 83 -16.39 -2.60 9.15
N ASP A 84 -16.75 -1.34 9.42
CA ASP A 84 -16.76 -0.25 8.44
C ASP A 84 -15.36 0.25 8.06
N TYR A 85 -14.38 0.00 8.92
CA TYR A 85 -12.99 0.39 8.71
C TYR A 85 -12.10 -0.83 8.60
N ILE A 86 -11.29 -0.87 7.53
CA ILE A 86 -10.38 -1.98 7.25
C ILE A 86 -8.96 -1.53 7.48
N PHE A 87 -8.28 -2.13 8.45
CA PHE A 87 -6.85 -1.89 8.66
C PHE A 87 -6.05 -2.96 7.92
N SER A 88 -5.54 -2.63 6.74
CA SER A 88 -4.58 -3.49 6.03
C SER A 88 -3.23 -3.39 6.74
N LEU A 89 -2.75 -4.52 7.26
CA LEU A 89 -1.55 -4.58 8.08
C LEU A 89 -0.73 -5.81 7.71
N ASN A 90 0.56 -5.62 7.40
CA ASN A 90 1.48 -6.73 7.16
C ASN A 90 1.84 -7.45 8.46
N ASN A 91 2.16 -8.73 8.34
CA ASN A 91 2.55 -9.58 9.46
C ASN A 91 3.97 -9.30 10.01
N ASP A 92 4.80 -8.52 9.31
CA ASP A 92 6.16 -8.12 9.70
C ASP A 92 6.19 -6.74 10.39
N THR A 93 5.19 -6.50 11.23
CA THR A 93 4.98 -5.23 11.94
C THR A 93 4.77 -5.42 13.44
N GLU A 94 5.07 -4.37 14.21
CA GLU A 94 4.69 -4.20 15.61
C GLU A 94 3.90 -2.89 15.75
N VAL A 95 2.64 -2.98 16.18
CA VAL A 95 1.74 -1.84 16.35
C VAL A 95 1.89 -1.22 17.74
N GLU A 96 2.12 0.09 17.80
CA GLU A 96 2.18 0.84 19.07
C GLU A 96 0.80 0.89 19.74
N LYS A 97 0.75 0.99 21.06
CA LYS A 97 -0.53 1.06 21.77
C LYS A 97 -1.26 2.36 21.40
N GLY A 98 -2.53 2.25 21.01
CA GLY A 98 -3.36 3.38 20.61
C GLY A 98 -3.33 3.67 19.12
N ALA A 99 -2.38 3.11 18.35
CA ALA A 99 -2.23 3.43 16.93
C ALA A 99 -3.49 3.11 16.10
N VAL A 100 -4.14 1.96 16.36
CA VAL A 100 -5.39 1.58 15.67
C VAL A 100 -6.51 2.58 15.98
N LYS A 101 -6.56 3.09 17.23
CA LYS A 101 -7.53 4.11 17.64
C LYS A 101 -7.28 5.43 16.90
N SER A 102 -6.03 5.88 16.82
CA SER A 102 -5.66 7.11 16.12
C SER A 102 -6.06 7.08 14.63
N LEU A 103 -5.87 5.94 13.96
CA LEU A 103 -6.34 5.78 12.57
C LEU A 103 -7.86 5.90 12.47
N MET A 104 -8.60 5.24 13.36
CA MET A 104 -10.07 5.28 13.37
C MET A 104 -10.61 6.68 13.66
N ASP A 105 -10.03 7.37 14.64
CA ASP A 105 -10.43 8.73 15.01
C ASP A 105 -10.23 9.67 13.81
N LEU A 106 -9.10 9.57 13.11
CA LEU A 106 -8.83 10.42 11.95
C LEU A 106 -9.71 10.06 10.74
N ILE A 107 -9.84 8.79 10.38
CA ILE A 107 -10.63 8.39 9.20
C ILE A 107 -12.13 8.66 9.36
N SER A 108 -12.63 8.65 10.59
CA SER A 108 -14.04 8.94 10.90
C SER A 108 -14.34 10.44 11.04
N SER A 109 -13.31 11.29 11.04
CA SER A 109 -13.47 12.74 11.23
C SER A 109 -14.07 13.46 10.01
N ASP A 110 -14.00 12.86 8.82
CA ASP A 110 -14.50 13.42 7.57
C ASP A 110 -14.87 12.27 6.61
N GLU A 111 -16.09 12.30 6.09
CA GLU A 111 -16.64 11.27 5.21
C GLU A 111 -15.91 11.14 3.86
N ASP A 112 -15.13 12.17 3.48
CA ASP A 112 -14.30 12.17 2.28
C ASP A 112 -12.92 11.53 2.48
N ILE A 113 -12.54 11.15 3.72
CA ILE A 113 -11.28 10.46 3.96
C ILE A 113 -11.42 8.99 3.55
N PHE A 114 -10.76 8.64 2.45
CA PHE A 114 -10.72 7.27 1.95
C PHE A 114 -9.74 6.40 2.73
N SER A 115 -8.52 6.91 2.94
CA SER A 115 -7.48 6.14 3.61
C SER A 115 -6.63 6.99 4.54
N VAL A 116 -6.10 6.34 5.57
CA VAL A 116 -5.17 6.91 6.53
C VAL A 116 -3.96 5.99 6.67
N ALA A 117 -2.77 6.48 6.31
CA ALA A 117 -1.51 5.79 6.48
C ALA A 117 -0.96 5.95 7.90
N SER A 118 -0.40 4.87 8.45
CA SER A 118 0.34 4.92 9.71
C SER A 118 1.72 5.55 9.53
N LYS A 119 2.27 6.10 10.61
CA LYS A 119 3.69 6.41 10.76
C LYS A 119 4.49 5.12 10.88
N MET A 120 5.04 4.67 9.75
CA MET A 120 5.89 3.49 9.73
C MET A 120 7.31 3.85 10.13
N VAL A 121 7.75 3.34 11.26
CA VAL A 121 9.09 3.55 11.82
C VAL A 121 9.91 2.29 11.60
N LYS A 122 11.22 2.40 11.38
CA LYS A 122 12.07 1.22 11.22
C LYS A 122 12.16 0.43 12.52
N PHE A 123 11.99 -0.89 12.43
CA PHE A 123 12.08 -1.78 13.59
C PHE A 123 13.48 -1.77 14.23
N ASP A 124 14.53 -1.88 13.41
CA ASP A 124 15.92 -1.96 13.88
C ASP A 124 16.50 -0.62 14.35
N ASN A 125 15.89 0.49 13.94
CA ASN A 125 16.28 1.82 14.38
C ASN A 125 15.05 2.74 14.49
N LYS A 126 14.47 2.77 15.70
CA LYS A 126 13.22 3.48 15.98
C LYS A 126 13.30 5.01 15.88
N THR A 127 14.50 5.58 15.68
CA THR A 127 14.65 7.02 15.43
C THR A 127 14.44 7.38 13.96
N LEU A 128 14.40 6.39 13.06
CA LEU A 128 14.28 6.61 11.62
C LEU A 128 12.92 6.17 11.09
N ILE A 129 12.34 7.00 10.23
CA ILE A 129 11.12 6.67 9.50
C ILE A 129 11.43 5.66 8.38
N ASP A 130 10.57 4.66 8.22
CA ASP A 130 10.51 3.84 7.00
C ASP A 130 9.59 4.51 5.96
N ASP A 131 8.40 4.91 6.39
CA ASP A 131 7.38 5.49 5.51
C ASP A 131 6.47 6.47 6.28
N ALA A 132 6.37 7.70 5.79
CA ALA A 132 5.40 8.69 6.23
C ALA A 132 4.32 8.99 5.16
N GLY A 133 4.03 8.00 4.32
CA GLY A 133 3.11 8.08 3.19
C GLY A 133 3.83 8.29 1.86
N ASP A 134 3.15 7.93 0.78
CA ASP A 134 3.78 7.88 -0.54
C ASP A 134 3.43 9.10 -1.40
N GLU A 135 4.42 9.57 -2.15
CA GLU A 135 4.26 10.52 -3.24
C GLU A 135 4.29 9.81 -4.60
N TYR A 136 3.52 10.33 -5.56
CA TYR A 136 3.58 9.95 -6.97
C TYR A 136 3.79 11.20 -7.84
N ASN A 137 4.60 11.09 -8.90
CA ASN A 137 5.03 12.26 -9.69
C ASN A 137 4.84 12.08 -11.21
N ILE A 138 5.12 13.13 -12.01
CA ILE A 138 4.90 13.14 -13.46
C ILE A 138 5.78 12.14 -14.23
N LEU A 139 6.85 11.64 -13.60
CA LEU A 139 7.74 10.61 -14.16
C LEU A 139 7.19 9.19 -13.95
N ALA A 140 5.98 9.07 -13.42
CA ALA A 140 5.36 7.81 -12.99
C ALA A 140 6.15 7.10 -11.86
N TRP A 141 6.84 7.85 -11.00
CA TRP A 141 7.60 7.27 -9.89
C TRP A 141 6.90 7.45 -8.56
N THR A 142 7.02 6.43 -7.72
CA THR A 142 6.69 6.48 -6.31
C THR A 142 7.91 6.83 -5.46
N LYS A 143 7.68 7.55 -4.36
CA LYS A 143 8.68 7.83 -3.35
C LYS A 143 8.04 7.78 -1.98
N LYS A 144 8.60 6.95 -1.09
CA LYS A 144 8.29 6.97 0.33
C LYS A 144 8.68 8.32 0.92
N THR A 145 7.76 8.97 1.62
CA THR A 145 8.06 10.21 2.32
C THR A 145 8.93 9.89 3.51
N GLY A 146 10.04 10.63 3.61
CA GLY A 146 10.92 10.57 4.76
C GLY A 146 11.87 9.40 4.88
N GLU A 147 11.83 8.34 4.06
CA GLU A 147 12.70 7.15 4.18
C GLU A 147 14.13 7.48 4.69
N ASN A 148 14.52 6.93 5.85
CA ASN A 148 15.80 7.16 6.55
C ASN A 148 16.02 8.55 7.18
N GLN A 149 14.99 9.39 7.29
CA GLN A 149 15.05 10.66 8.02
C GLN A 149 14.61 10.45 9.49
N PRO A 150 14.93 11.39 10.40
CA PRO A 150 14.43 11.35 11.78
C PRO A 150 12.90 11.26 11.84
N ALA A 151 12.39 10.33 12.64
CA ALA A 151 10.96 10.07 12.78
C ALA A 151 10.20 11.24 13.43
N GLU A 152 10.85 11.99 14.32
CA GLU A 152 10.32 13.22 14.96
C GLU A 152 10.00 14.34 13.96
N ASN A 153 10.53 14.28 12.74
CA ASN A 153 10.20 15.27 11.70
C ASN A 153 8.81 15.07 11.09
N TYR A 154 8.07 14.04 11.50
CA TYR A 154 6.80 13.63 10.90
C TYR A 154 5.73 13.50 11.99
N ASP A 155 5.37 14.63 12.59
CA ASP A 155 4.43 14.73 13.73
C ASP A 155 3.14 15.50 13.38
N GLU A 156 2.93 15.79 12.09
CA GLU A 156 1.73 16.49 11.60
C GLU A 156 0.86 15.57 10.75
N ILE A 157 -0.46 15.81 10.78
CA ILE A 157 -1.41 15.22 9.83
C ILE A 157 -1.33 15.99 8.52
N TYR A 158 -1.13 15.29 7.40
CA TYR A 158 -1.12 15.92 6.07
C TYR A 158 -1.63 14.99 4.97
N GLU A 159 -2.01 15.59 3.84
CA GLU A 159 -2.51 14.85 2.68
C GLU A 159 -1.37 14.24 1.85
N ILE A 160 -1.44 12.93 1.69
CA ILE A 160 -0.50 12.11 0.91
C ILE A 160 -1.09 11.73 -0.44
N PHE A 161 -0.23 11.27 -1.36
CA PHE A 161 -0.74 10.76 -2.63
C PHE A 161 -1.33 9.37 -2.43
N SER A 162 -0.57 8.47 -1.79
CA SER A 162 -0.94 7.08 -1.55
C SER A 162 -0.58 6.64 -0.14
N SER A 163 -1.38 5.72 0.40
CA SER A 163 -1.16 5.09 1.69
C SER A 163 -0.55 3.70 1.48
N CYS A 164 0.64 3.45 2.01
CA CYS A 164 1.27 2.13 1.93
C CYS A 164 0.35 1.08 2.59
N ALA A 165 -0.10 0.09 1.82
CA ALA A 165 -1.07 -0.90 2.30
C ALA A 165 -0.49 -1.88 3.34
N GLY A 166 0.80 -1.80 3.64
CA GLY A 166 1.43 -2.54 4.74
C GLY A 166 1.01 -2.05 6.13
N ALA A 167 0.50 -0.82 6.26
CA ALA A 167 -0.07 -0.28 7.49
C ALA A 167 -0.99 0.92 7.19
N ALA A 168 -2.16 0.66 6.58
CA ALA A 168 -3.12 1.71 6.24
C ALA A 168 -4.57 1.31 6.55
N MET A 169 -5.34 2.25 7.09
CA MET A 169 -6.77 2.10 7.32
C MET A 169 -7.56 2.63 6.12
N TYR A 170 -8.61 1.91 5.73
CA TYR A 170 -9.49 2.25 4.60
C TYR A 170 -10.95 2.31 5.05
N ASN A 171 -11.69 3.24 4.48
CA ASN A 171 -13.13 3.33 4.61
C ASN A 171 -13.81 2.32 3.67
N LYS A 172 -14.47 1.30 4.24
CA LYS A 172 -15.10 0.20 3.47
C LYS A 172 -16.24 0.69 2.58
N ALA A 173 -17.01 1.67 3.02
CA ALA A 173 -18.09 2.23 2.21
C ALA A 173 -17.54 2.90 0.94
N ILE A 174 -16.38 3.56 1.02
CA ILE A 174 -15.70 4.12 -0.15
C ILE A 174 -15.09 3.01 -1.02
N LEU A 175 -14.46 1.98 -0.43
CA LEU A 175 -13.97 0.81 -1.17
C LEU A 175 -15.07 0.17 -2.03
N ASN A 176 -16.28 0.02 -1.48
CA ASN A 176 -17.44 -0.52 -2.19
C ASN A 176 -17.86 0.36 -3.38
N LYS A 177 -17.62 1.69 -3.31
CA LYS A 177 -17.93 2.63 -4.39
C LYS A 177 -16.87 2.66 -5.49
N ILE A 178 -15.58 2.64 -5.13
CA ILE A 178 -14.47 2.84 -6.07
C ILE A 178 -13.81 1.54 -6.55
N GLY A 179 -14.19 0.40 -5.95
CA GLY A 179 -13.61 -0.92 -6.18
C GLY A 179 -12.42 -1.21 -5.25
N LEU A 180 -12.17 -2.51 -5.01
CA LEU A 180 -11.09 -2.99 -4.15
C LEU A 180 -9.71 -2.88 -4.82
N PHE A 181 -8.68 -3.54 -4.29
CA PHE A 181 -7.38 -3.64 -4.96
C PHE A 181 -7.53 -4.39 -6.30
N ASP A 182 -6.77 -3.97 -7.31
CA ASP A 182 -6.75 -4.68 -8.59
C ASP A 182 -5.87 -5.92 -8.49
N GLU A 183 -6.49 -7.09 -8.48
CA GLU A 183 -5.81 -8.37 -8.27
C GLU A 183 -4.74 -8.66 -9.32
N ASN A 184 -4.82 -8.04 -10.51
CA ASN A 184 -3.79 -8.21 -11.54
C ASN A 184 -2.42 -7.72 -11.07
N PHE A 185 -2.38 -6.67 -10.25
CA PHE A 185 -1.12 -6.08 -9.75
C PHE A 185 -0.29 -7.10 -8.98
N PHE A 186 -0.91 -8.13 -8.39
CA PHE A 186 -0.30 -9.11 -7.51
C PHE A 186 0.30 -8.46 -6.24
N ALA A 187 1.36 -7.66 -6.37
CA ALA A 187 1.98 -6.85 -5.31
C ALA A 187 2.79 -5.69 -5.91
N TYR A 188 3.08 -4.67 -5.10
CA TYR A 188 3.63 -3.37 -5.47
C TYR A 188 2.75 -2.53 -6.42
N MET A 189 2.51 -1.26 -6.06
CA MET A 189 1.70 -0.26 -6.79
C MET A 189 0.18 -0.47 -6.76
N GLU A 190 -0.33 -1.56 -6.18
CA GLU A 190 -1.77 -1.77 -5.98
C GLU A 190 -2.40 -0.72 -5.06
N ASP A 191 -1.63 -0.27 -4.06
CA ASP A 191 -2.00 0.79 -3.13
C ASP A 191 -2.00 2.17 -3.80
N VAL A 192 -1.01 2.42 -4.66
CA VAL A 192 -0.93 3.62 -5.48
C VAL A 192 -2.08 3.67 -6.48
N ASP A 193 -2.42 2.56 -7.14
CA ASP A 193 -3.59 2.45 -8.00
C ASP A 193 -4.87 2.80 -7.25
N LEU A 194 -5.10 2.16 -6.10
CA LEU A 194 -6.29 2.36 -5.29
C LEU A 194 -6.40 3.80 -4.78
N SER A 195 -5.30 4.36 -4.30
CA SER A 195 -5.21 5.75 -3.86
C SER A 195 -5.47 6.73 -5.01
N TYR A 196 -4.94 6.46 -6.21
CA TYR A 196 -5.20 7.27 -7.39
C TYR A 196 -6.69 7.27 -7.74
N ARG A 197 -7.33 6.09 -7.74
CA ARG A 197 -8.78 5.97 -7.97
C ARG A 197 -9.60 6.73 -6.94
N ALA A 198 -9.18 6.73 -5.67
CA ALA A 198 -9.82 7.54 -4.64
C ALA A 198 -9.73 9.03 -4.95
N LYS A 199 -8.55 9.54 -5.33
CA LYS A 199 -8.36 10.94 -5.71
C LYS A 199 -9.16 11.34 -6.95
N ILE A 200 -9.27 10.46 -7.95
CA ILE A 200 -10.12 10.71 -9.14
C ILE A 200 -11.57 10.95 -8.72
N ASN A 201 -12.05 10.22 -7.71
CA ASN A 201 -13.40 10.36 -7.17
C ASN A 201 -13.55 11.44 -6.10
N GLY A 202 -12.49 12.22 -5.82
CA GLY A 202 -12.53 13.37 -4.91
C GLY A 202 -12.17 13.06 -3.45
N TYR A 203 -11.88 11.81 -3.13
CA TYR A 203 -11.54 11.40 -1.77
C TYR A 203 -10.08 11.71 -1.39
N LYS A 204 -9.82 11.76 -0.08
CA LYS A 204 -8.54 12.15 0.53
C LYS A 204 -7.79 10.93 1.06
N ASN A 205 -6.46 11.00 0.99
CA ASN A 205 -5.54 10.07 1.64
C ASN A 205 -4.71 10.88 2.63
N LEU A 206 -4.72 10.50 3.91
CA LEU A 206 -4.04 11.25 4.96
C LEU A 206 -2.94 10.42 5.61
N PHE A 207 -1.95 11.10 6.15
CA PHE A 207 -0.96 10.54 7.05
C PHE A 207 -1.35 10.80 8.51
N CYS A 208 -1.24 9.78 9.38
CA CYS A 208 -1.50 9.89 10.82
C CYS A 208 -0.20 9.70 11.62
N PRO A 209 0.37 10.78 12.20
CA PRO A 209 1.60 10.67 12.99
C PRO A 209 1.41 9.87 14.29
N ASP A 210 0.20 9.93 14.87
CA ASP A 210 -0.16 9.26 16.12
C ASP A 210 -0.43 7.75 15.96
N SER A 211 -0.45 7.25 14.72
CA SER A 211 -0.51 5.81 14.45
C SER A 211 0.89 5.27 14.17
N VAL A 212 1.64 4.94 15.23
CA VAL A 212 2.99 4.40 15.09
C VAL A 212 2.97 2.89 14.86
N VAL A 213 3.64 2.46 13.79
CA VAL A 213 3.84 1.04 13.46
C VAL A 213 5.33 0.81 13.19
N TYR A 214 5.98 -0.06 13.96
CA TYR A 214 7.36 -0.45 13.70
C TYR A 214 7.37 -1.54 12.62
N HIS A 215 8.08 -1.28 11.52
CA HIS A 215 8.12 -2.16 10.35
C HIS A 215 9.49 -2.80 10.23
N ILE A 216 9.51 -4.14 10.22
CA ILE A 216 10.74 -4.94 10.09
C ILE A 216 11.27 -4.83 8.65
N GLY A 217 10.36 -4.86 7.67
CA GLY A 217 10.65 -4.53 6.28
C GLY A 217 11.31 -5.66 5.48
N SER A 218 10.90 -5.79 4.22
CA SER A 218 11.57 -6.61 3.19
C SER A 218 11.71 -8.11 3.51
N ALA A 219 11.01 -8.61 4.52
CA ALA A 219 11.22 -9.93 5.09
C ALA A 219 10.81 -11.09 4.17
N THR A 220 9.76 -10.91 3.38
CA THR A 220 9.17 -11.93 2.50
C THR A 220 9.62 -11.83 1.04
N SER A 221 10.05 -10.65 0.60
CA SER A 221 10.49 -10.39 -0.78
C SER A 221 12.02 -10.34 -0.96
N GLY A 222 12.78 -10.40 0.13
CA GLY A 222 14.24 -10.40 0.12
C GLY A 222 14.84 -8.99 -0.11
N SER A 223 15.95 -8.93 -0.85
CA SER A 223 16.72 -7.69 -1.03
C SER A 223 15.93 -6.56 -1.71
N ARG A 224 16.33 -5.31 -1.43
CA ARG A 224 15.75 -4.08 -2.01
C ARG A 224 15.58 -4.15 -3.54
N TYR A 225 16.54 -4.79 -4.22
CA TYR A 225 16.51 -5.04 -5.66
C TYR A 225 16.71 -6.53 -5.94
N ASN A 226 15.68 -7.18 -6.45
CA ASN A 226 15.73 -8.56 -6.94
C ASN A 226 14.93 -8.69 -8.24
N LYS A 227 15.15 -9.78 -8.97
CA LYS A 227 14.55 -9.97 -10.31
C LYS A 227 13.03 -9.89 -10.29
N PHE A 228 12.41 -10.53 -9.29
CA PHE A 228 10.95 -10.54 -9.13
C PHE A 228 10.41 -9.12 -8.92
N LYS A 229 10.91 -8.40 -7.91
CA LYS A 229 10.47 -7.04 -7.57
C LYS A 229 10.74 -6.04 -8.70
N VAL A 230 11.90 -6.08 -9.34
CA VAL A 230 12.24 -5.13 -10.42
C VAL A 230 11.32 -5.35 -11.63
N LYS A 231 11.12 -6.61 -12.05
CA LYS A 231 10.23 -6.92 -13.17
C LYS A 231 8.78 -6.53 -12.87
N LEU A 232 8.29 -6.91 -11.69
CA LEU A 232 6.91 -6.67 -11.26
C LEU A 232 6.62 -5.17 -11.11
N ALA A 233 7.50 -4.43 -10.44
CA ALA A 233 7.33 -2.99 -10.29
C ALA A 233 7.41 -2.24 -11.63
N ALA A 234 8.27 -2.68 -12.57
CA ALA A 234 8.33 -2.09 -13.91
C ALA A 234 7.01 -2.30 -14.68
N ARG A 235 6.48 -3.52 -14.64
CA ARG A 235 5.17 -3.86 -15.22
C ARG A 235 4.04 -3.03 -14.61
N ASN A 236 3.95 -3.01 -13.29
CA ASN A 236 2.86 -2.36 -12.57
C ASN A 236 2.91 -0.83 -12.70
N ASN A 237 4.08 -0.22 -12.91
CA ASN A 237 4.19 1.19 -13.26
C ASN A 237 3.52 1.51 -14.62
N VAL A 238 3.72 0.65 -15.63
CA VAL A 238 3.02 0.79 -16.92
C VAL A 238 1.51 0.69 -16.72
N TRP A 239 1.05 -0.27 -15.92
CA TRP A 239 -0.37 -0.45 -15.65
C TRP A 239 -0.98 0.70 -14.86
N THR A 240 -0.29 1.25 -13.88
CA THR A 240 -0.77 2.41 -13.09
C THR A 240 -1.05 3.60 -14.00
N VAL A 241 -0.13 3.92 -14.92
CA VAL A 241 -0.32 4.98 -15.93
C VAL A 241 -1.45 4.61 -16.89
N TYR A 242 -1.46 3.38 -17.40
CA TYR A 242 -2.48 2.92 -18.34
C TYR A 242 -3.90 3.01 -17.76
N LYS A 243 -4.06 2.59 -16.50
CA LYS A 243 -5.33 2.48 -15.79
C LYS A 243 -5.88 3.83 -15.36
N ASN A 244 -5.04 4.68 -14.75
CA ASN A 244 -5.50 5.86 -14.03
C ASN A 244 -5.42 7.17 -14.81
N PHE A 245 -4.45 7.31 -15.74
CA PHE A 245 -4.31 8.58 -16.47
C PHE A 245 -5.34 8.64 -17.60
N PRO A 246 -6.23 9.66 -17.65
CA PRO A 246 -7.05 9.90 -18.83
C PRO A 246 -6.17 10.31 -20.02
N VAL A 247 -6.69 10.16 -21.23
CA VAL A 247 -5.93 10.39 -22.47
C VAL A 247 -5.28 11.79 -22.52
N PRO A 248 -5.97 12.89 -22.15
CA PRO A 248 -5.34 14.22 -22.11
C PRO A 248 -4.12 14.28 -21.19
N GLN A 249 -4.19 13.64 -20.01
CA GLN A 249 -3.09 13.61 -19.05
C GLN A 249 -1.90 12.80 -19.59
N LYS A 250 -2.15 11.72 -20.33
CA LYS A 250 -1.09 10.94 -21.00
C LYS A 250 -0.38 11.74 -22.09
N ILE A 251 -1.14 12.51 -22.87
CA ILE A 251 -0.58 13.35 -23.94
C ILE A 251 0.27 14.46 -23.32
N LEU A 252 -0.29 15.18 -22.34
CA LEU A 252 0.41 16.26 -21.63
C LEU A 252 1.73 15.77 -21.01
N ASN A 253 1.70 14.60 -20.37
CA ASN A 253 2.86 14.06 -19.67
C ASN A 253 3.74 13.13 -20.51
N PHE A 254 3.50 12.98 -21.81
CA PHE A 254 4.16 11.97 -22.63
C PHE A 254 5.69 12.03 -22.53
N ILE A 255 6.26 13.23 -22.66
CA ILE A 255 7.72 13.43 -22.58
C ILE A 255 8.27 13.08 -21.19
N PHE A 256 7.55 13.45 -20.12
CA PHE A 256 7.97 13.17 -18.75
C PHE A 256 7.87 11.68 -18.41
N LEU A 257 6.81 11.01 -18.85
CA LEU A 257 6.66 9.56 -18.72
C LEU A 257 7.79 8.85 -19.46
N PHE A 258 8.07 9.23 -20.71
CA PHE A 258 9.17 8.66 -21.49
C PHE A 258 10.51 8.83 -20.77
N LEU A 259 10.84 10.05 -20.31
CA LEU A 259 12.05 10.31 -19.55
C LEU A 259 12.10 9.52 -18.23
N GLY A 260 10.97 9.40 -17.52
CA GLY A 260 10.86 8.63 -16.29
C GLY A 260 11.18 7.16 -16.48
N PHE A 261 10.62 6.53 -17.51
CA PHE A 261 10.93 5.14 -17.84
C PHE A 261 12.38 4.97 -18.33
N LEU A 262 12.90 5.92 -19.12
CA LEU A 262 14.28 5.88 -19.61
C LEU A 262 15.31 6.01 -18.47
N ILE A 263 15.13 6.98 -17.57
CA ILE A 263 16.04 7.18 -16.43
C ILE A 263 16.01 5.96 -15.50
N LYS A 264 14.83 5.40 -15.20
CA LYS A 264 14.73 4.15 -14.42
C LYS A 264 15.40 2.98 -15.12
N TYR A 265 15.25 2.86 -16.44
CA TYR A 265 15.95 1.84 -17.22
C TYR A 265 17.47 1.97 -17.07
N LEU A 266 18.04 3.16 -17.30
CA LEU A 266 19.47 3.41 -17.17
C LEU A 266 19.98 3.15 -15.73
N PHE A 267 19.19 3.52 -14.72
CA PHE A 267 19.48 3.20 -13.32
C PHE A 267 19.58 1.68 -13.10
N PHE A 268 18.64 0.89 -13.62
CA PHE A 268 18.67 -0.56 -13.48
C PHE A 268 19.71 -1.24 -14.37
N VAL A 269 20.11 -0.65 -15.49
CA VAL A 269 21.29 -1.09 -16.26
C VAL A 269 22.54 -1.01 -15.37
N LYS A 270 22.77 0.13 -14.70
CA LYS A 270 23.90 0.30 -13.77
C LYS A 270 23.87 -0.68 -12.58
N LYS A 271 22.69 -1.16 -12.19
CA LYS A 271 22.50 -2.15 -11.10
C LYS A 271 22.48 -3.61 -11.56
N GLY A 272 22.69 -3.89 -12.85
CA GLY A 272 22.69 -5.26 -13.40
C GLY A 272 21.28 -5.85 -13.67
N PHE A 273 20.22 -5.06 -13.57
CA PHE A 273 18.83 -5.48 -13.77
C PHE A 273 18.17 -4.90 -15.04
N GLY A 274 18.95 -4.28 -15.96
CA GLY A 274 18.41 -3.62 -17.15
C GLY A 274 17.52 -4.51 -18.02
N LYS A 275 17.94 -5.76 -18.29
CA LYS A 275 17.13 -6.75 -19.04
C LYS A 275 15.82 -7.07 -18.32
N THR A 276 15.89 -7.32 -17.01
CA THR A 276 14.73 -7.61 -16.16
C THR A 276 13.73 -6.46 -16.12
N TYR A 277 14.21 -5.22 -16.05
CA TYR A 277 13.36 -4.03 -16.11
C TYR A 277 12.63 -3.92 -17.46
N LEU A 278 13.34 -4.09 -18.58
CA LEU A 278 12.74 -4.09 -19.92
C LEU A 278 11.72 -5.22 -20.11
N GLU A 279 11.98 -6.40 -19.57
CA GLU A 279 11.01 -7.51 -19.59
C GLU A 279 9.72 -7.12 -18.86
N GLY A 280 9.82 -6.45 -17.72
CA GLY A 280 8.67 -5.93 -16.99
C GLY A 280 7.89 -4.87 -17.78
N LEU A 281 8.58 -3.92 -18.42
CA LEU A 281 7.93 -2.92 -19.29
C LEU A 281 7.23 -3.58 -20.48
N LYS A 282 7.89 -4.53 -21.15
CA LYS A 282 7.31 -5.27 -22.28
C LYS A 282 6.09 -6.06 -21.86
N GLU A 283 6.15 -6.74 -20.71
CA GLU A 283 5.01 -7.44 -20.14
C GLU A 283 3.88 -6.46 -19.88
N GLY A 284 4.14 -5.36 -19.18
CA GLY A 284 3.14 -4.36 -18.83
C GLY A 284 2.43 -3.78 -20.05
N LEU A 285 3.18 -3.47 -21.11
CA LEU A 285 2.61 -3.02 -22.38
C LEU A 285 1.79 -4.12 -23.05
N LYS A 286 2.30 -5.35 -23.17
CA LYS A 286 1.60 -6.45 -23.86
C LYS A 286 0.30 -6.85 -23.17
N THR A 287 0.26 -6.82 -21.84
CA THR A 287 -0.87 -7.32 -21.05
C THR A 287 -1.76 -6.20 -20.50
N ARG A 288 -1.53 -4.93 -20.89
CA ARG A 288 -2.31 -3.77 -20.42
C ARG A 288 -3.82 -3.92 -20.63
N ASN A 289 -4.24 -4.66 -21.65
CA ASN A 289 -5.66 -4.92 -21.94
C ASN A 289 -6.35 -5.82 -20.89
N LYS A 290 -5.61 -6.48 -20.00
CA LYS A 290 -6.16 -7.20 -18.84
C LYS A 290 -6.55 -6.27 -17.69
N ILE A 291 -6.11 -5.01 -17.75
CA ILE A 291 -6.31 -4.03 -16.69
C ILE A 291 -7.52 -3.17 -17.02
N ASP A 292 -8.49 -3.13 -16.11
CA ASP A 292 -9.66 -2.28 -16.25
C ASP A 292 -9.28 -0.81 -16.08
N LYS A 293 -9.41 -0.03 -17.16
CA LYS A 293 -9.17 1.41 -17.10
C LYS A 293 -10.24 2.11 -16.29
N VAL A 294 -9.80 3.12 -15.53
CA VAL A 294 -10.72 4.11 -14.97
C VAL A 294 -11.33 4.90 -16.12
N LYS A 295 -12.65 4.85 -16.25
CA LYS A 295 -13.37 5.61 -17.28
C LYS A 295 -13.27 7.10 -16.97
N PHE A 296 -12.90 7.89 -17.97
CA PHE A 296 -12.89 9.35 -17.84
C PHE A 296 -14.30 9.86 -17.54
N ASN A 297 -14.45 10.63 -16.47
CA ASN A 297 -15.73 11.22 -16.08
C ASN A 297 -15.59 12.75 -16.01
N ARG A 298 -16.35 13.47 -16.85
CA ARG A 298 -16.34 14.94 -16.87
C ARG A 298 -16.75 15.58 -15.54
N LYS A 299 -17.52 14.88 -14.70
CA LYS A 299 -17.85 15.35 -13.33
C LYS A 299 -16.60 15.44 -12.44
N ASN A 300 -15.57 14.65 -12.74
CA ASN A 300 -14.32 14.60 -11.99
C ASN A 300 -13.22 15.50 -12.58
N THR A 301 -13.54 16.38 -13.54
CA THR A 301 -12.55 17.25 -14.22
C THR A 301 -11.67 18.03 -13.24
N GLY A 302 -12.26 18.62 -12.19
CA GLY A 302 -11.50 19.34 -11.17
C GLY A 302 -10.49 18.45 -10.44
N ASN A 303 -10.83 17.18 -10.20
CA ASN A 303 -9.95 16.22 -9.54
C ASN A 303 -8.76 15.84 -10.43
N TYR A 304 -8.96 15.68 -11.74
CA TYR A 304 -7.84 15.43 -12.65
C TYR A 304 -6.83 16.59 -12.65
N PHE A 305 -7.29 17.85 -12.61
CA PHE A 305 -6.40 19.01 -12.46
C PHE A 305 -5.68 19.03 -11.11
N LYS A 306 -6.37 18.75 -10.00
CA LYS A 306 -5.75 18.64 -8.67
C LYS A 306 -4.68 17.55 -8.63
N ILE A 307 -4.96 16.39 -9.23
CA ILE A 307 -3.99 15.29 -9.35
C ILE A 307 -2.78 15.74 -10.15
N GLU A 308 -2.99 16.31 -11.34
CA GLU A 308 -1.91 16.79 -12.20
C GLU A 308 -1.01 17.80 -11.47
N TRP A 309 -1.60 18.77 -10.79
CA TRP A 309 -0.86 19.72 -9.97
C TRP A 309 -0.04 19.03 -8.87
N LYS A 310 -0.62 18.05 -8.16
CA LYS A 310 0.09 17.26 -7.15
C LYS A 310 1.26 16.48 -7.76
N LEU A 311 1.10 15.90 -8.96
CA LEU A 311 2.20 15.21 -9.66
C LEU A 311 3.37 16.17 -9.94
N ILE A 312 3.07 17.39 -10.39
CA ILE A 312 4.08 18.43 -10.66
C ILE A 312 4.81 18.82 -9.38
N VAL A 313 4.06 19.14 -8.31
CA VAL A 313 4.63 19.51 -7.01
C VAL A 313 5.52 18.40 -6.45
N ASN A 314 5.06 17.15 -6.52
CA ASN A 314 5.83 15.99 -6.06
C ASN A 314 7.11 15.78 -6.89
N THR A 315 7.11 16.16 -8.18
CA THR A 315 8.33 16.16 -9.01
C THR A 315 9.36 17.14 -8.47
N PHE A 316 8.97 18.37 -8.12
CA PHE A 316 9.88 19.35 -7.54
C PHE A 316 10.41 18.90 -6.18
N LYS A 317 9.55 18.32 -5.32
CA LYS A 317 9.99 17.73 -4.04
C LYS A 317 10.95 16.56 -4.23
N PHE A 318 10.75 15.77 -5.29
CA PHE A 318 11.65 14.66 -5.62
C PHE A 318 13.07 15.17 -5.92
N LEU A 319 13.19 16.27 -6.68
CA LEU A 319 14.46 16.86 -7.12
C LEU A 319 15.18 17.71 -6.08
N LYS A 320 14.50 18.17 -5.02
CA LYS A 320 15.07 19.02 -3.95
C LYS A 320 15.86 18.25 -2.87
N LYS A 321 15.90 16.91 -2.93
CA LYS A 321 16.70 16.05 -2.02
C LYS A 321 17.87 15.45 -2.76
#